data_AF-A0A956ETL4-F1
#
_entry.id   AF-A0A956ETL4-F1
#
_cell.length_a   1.000
_cell.length_b   1.000
_cell.length_c   1.000
_cell.angle_alpha   90.00
_cell.angle_beta   90.00
_cell.angle_gamma   90.00
#
_symmetry.space_group_name_H-M   'P 1'
#
loop_
_entity.id
_entity.type
_entity.pdbx_description
1 polymer ?
#
loop_
_entity_poly.entity_id
_entity_poly.type
_entity_poly.pdbx_seq_one_letter_code
_entity_poly.pdbx_strand_id
1 'polypeptide(L)'
;MSDRPQSPVIYAPADDPAMAEATARAQATFKYLWRELTWEYRRIVPGLELSAVKAAFSDPGGTEVEHMWLSDISFDGDVVEATLLNSPHHLETIQEGDRFQLTLRELEDWMYVMGGRLYGGFTIQALRSQMPPGERKAHDQAWGFDFPPPERVELVPDWDNRAKPSALGRLFGKTSPAPESDPDREHPMSENMAPSLEQAIAGNREAFFSLGEDGL
;
A
#
# COMPACT_ATOMS: atom_id res chain seq x y z
N MET A 1 -7.97 -18.45 23.65
CA MET A 1 -8.23 -18.61 22.21
C MET A 1 -9.05 -17.41 21.81
N SER A 2 -8.40 -16.38 21.25
CA SER A 2 -9.11 -15.20 20.76
C SER A 2 -9.78 -15.57 19.46
N ASP A 3 -11.12 -15.62 19.49
CA ASP A 3 -11.96 -15.78 18.32
C ASP A 3 -11.90 -14.45 17.54
N ARG A 4 -10.84 -14.28 16.74
CA ARG A 4 -10.76 -13.19 15.77
C ARG A 4 -11.73 -13.56 14.64
N PRO A 5 -12.64 -12.66 14.23
CA PRO A 5 -13.48 -12.93 13.07
C PRO A 5 -12.59 -13.24 11.86
N GLN A 6 -12.82 -14.38 11.22
CA GLN A 6 -12.13 -14.74 9.97
C GLN A 6 -12.31 -13.61 8.96
N SER A 7 -11.21 -13.20 8.33
CA SER A 7 -11.23 -12.25 7.23
C SER A 7 -12.12 -12.80 6.10
N PRO A 8 -13.06 -12.00 5.54
CA PRO A 8 -13.93 -12.48 4.49
C PRO A 8 -13.12 -12.88 3.25
N VAL A 9 -13.30 -14.13 2.79
CA VAL A 9 -12.70 -14.62 1.55
C VAL A 9 -13.46 -14.05 0.36
N ILE A 10 -12.76 -13.35 -0.52
CA ILE A 10 -13.34 -12.82 -1.76
C ILE A 10 -12.84 -13.65 -2.93
N TYR A 11 -13.77 -14.28 -3.64
CA TYR A 11 -13.48 -15.05 -4.84
C TYR A 11 -13.51 -14.13 -6.05
N ALA A 12 -12.42 -14.11 -6.81
CA ALA A 12 -12.34 -13.49 -8.13
C ALA A 12 -12.20 -14.59 -9.19
N PRO A 13 -12.77 -14.42 -10.40
CA PRO A 13 -12.49 -15.33 -11.50
C PRO A 13 -10.99 -15.33 -11.83
N ALA A 14 -10.40 -16.53 -11.98
CA ALA A 14 -8.96 -16.70 -12.18
C ALA A 14 -8.40 -15.99 -13.43
N ASP A 15 -9.24 -15.70 -14.43
CA ASP A 15 -8.86 -15.08 -15.71
C ASP A 15 -9.55 -13.72 -15.95
N ASP A 16 -9.92 -12.99 -14.90
CA ASP A 16 -10.50 -11.64 -15.07
C ASP A 16 -9.44 -10.64 -15.59
N PRO A 17 -9.58 -10.10 -16.82
CA PRO A 17 -8.64 -9.10 -17.36
C PRO A 17 -8.51 -7.86 -16.47
N ALA A 18 -9.57 -7.48 -15.74
CA ALA A 18 -9.52 -6.35 -14.83
C ALA A 18 -8.60 -6.62 -13.64
N MET A 19 -8.53 -7.87 -13.17
CA MET A 19 -7.62 -8.28 -12.09
C MET A 19 -6.17 -8.30 -12.58
N ALA A 20 -5.91 -8.81 -13.78
CA ALA A 20 -4.57 -8.79 -14.38
C ALA A 20 -4.06 -7.35 -14.62
N GLU A 21 -4.92 -6.45 -15.10
CA GLU A 21 -4.58 -5.03 -15.25
C GLU A 21 -4.32 -4.38 -13.89
N ALA A 22 -5.15 -4.66 -12.88
CA ALA A 22 -4.97 -4.17 -11.52
C ALA A 22 -3.63 -4.60 -10.93
N THR A 23 -3.26 -5.88 -11.07
CA THR A 23 -1.97 -6.41 -10.64
C THR A 23 -0.81 -5.71 -11.34
N ALA A 24 -0.85 -5.58 -12.67
CA ALA A 24 0.20 -4.90 -13.42
C ALA A 24 0.38 -3.43 -12.98
N ARG A 25 -0.73 -2.74 -12.69
CA ARG A 25 -0.70 -1.37 -12.15
C ARG A 25 -0.12 -1.32 -10.73
N ALA A 26 -0.48 -2.28 -9.87
CA ALA A 26 0.10 -2.38 -8.53
C ALA A 26 1.62 -2.53 -8.60
N GLN A 27 2.12 -3.47 -9.41
CA GLN A 27 3.55 -3.69 -9.61
C GLN A 27 4.27 -2.42 -10.13
N ALA A 28 3.71 -1.75 -11.14
CA ALA A 28 4.29 -0.54 -11.72
C ALA A 28 4.35 0.65 -10.75
N THR A 29 3.52 0.64 -9.71
CA THR A 29 3.36 1.76 -8.77
C THR A 29 3.83 1.44 -7.35
N PHE A 30 4.38 0.24 -7.11
CA PHE A 30 4.90 -0.19 -5.80
C PHE A 30 5.88 0.80 -5.16
N LYS A 31 6.64 1.54 -5.99
CA LYS A 31 7.55 2.61 -5.55
C LYS A 31 6.89 3.63 -4.61
N TYR A 32 5.59 3.90 -4.76
CA TYR A 32 4.88 4.84 -3.90
C TYR A 32 4.61 4.26 -2.51
N LEU A 33 4.17 2.99 -2.39
CA LEU A 33 4.10 2.31 -1.10
C LEU A 33 5.46 2.35 -0.40
N TRP A 34 6.52 1.95 -1.12
CA TRP A 34 7.84 1.88 -0.53
C TRP A 34 8.36 3.25 -0.06
N ARG A 35 8.07 4.31 -0.82
CA ARG A 35 8.37 5.68 -0.40
C ARG A 35 7.68 6.04 0.91
N GLU A 36 6.38 5.76 1.06
CA GLU A 36 5.65 6.05 2.29
C GLU A 36 6.17 5.22 3.48
N LEU A 37 6.45 3.94 3.28
CA LEU A 37 7.04 3.05 4.31
C LEU A 37 8.42 3.53 4.77
N THR A 38 9.26 4.00 3.83
CA THR A 38 10.57 4.55 4.15
C THR A 38 10.46 5.70 5.16
N TRP A 39 9.46 6.57 5.02
CA TRP A 39 9.22 7.64 5.98
C TRP A 39 8.54 7.14 7.26
N GLU A 40 7.63 6.18 7.14
CA GLU A 40 6.94 5.56 8.28
C GLU A 40 7.93 4.95 9.28
N TYR A 41 8.94 4.21 8.82
CA TYR A 41 9.95 3.59 9.68
C TYR A 41 10.85 4.60 10.42
N ARG A 42 10.81 5.88 10.02
CA ARG A 42 11.53 6.96 10.70
C ARG A 42 10.66 7.71 11.71
N ARG A 43 9.35 7.41 11.78
CA ARG A 43 8.43 8.08 12.71
C ARG A 43 8.53 7.47 14.11
N ILE A 44 8.46 8.35 15.11
CA ILE A 44 8.30 7.94 16.51
C ILE A 44 6.85 7.50 16.77
N VAL A 45 5.89 8.22 16.19
CA VAL A 45 4.46 7.92 16.27
C VAL A 45 4.03 7.43 14.89
N PRO A 46 3.57 6.18 14.75
CA PRO A 46 3.09 5.65 13.48
C PRO A 46 2.05 6.56 12.85
N GLY A 47 2.22 6.84 11.56
CA GLY A 47 1.29 7.60 10.74
C GLY A 47 0.37 6.71 9.90
N LEU A 48 0.77 5.46 9.66
CA LEU A 48 -0.02 4.48 8.93
C LEU A 48 -0.85 3.63 9.90
N GLU A 49 -2.14 3.48 9.60
CA GLU A 49 -3.00 2.54 10.34
C GLU A 49 -2.84 1.10 9.84
N LEU A 50 -2.45 0.93 8.57
CA LEU A 50 -2.21 -0.36 7.92
C LEU A 50 -1.23 -0.17 6.76
N SER A 51 -0.41 -1.17 6.51
CA SER A 51 0.33 -1.31 5.26
C SER A 51 0.45 -2.80 4.92
N ALA A 52 0.17 -3.15 3.67
CA ALA A 52 0.16 -4.54 3.25
C ALA A 52 0.50 -4.71 1.76
N VAL A 53 1.11 -5.83 1.41
CA VAL A 53 1.26 -6.34 0.04
C VAL A 53 0.47 -7.64 -0.09
N LYS A 54 0.13 -8.05 -1.31
CA LYS A 54 -0.62 -9.28 -1.56
C LYS A 54 0.16 -10.18 -2.51
N ALA A 55 0.12 -11.48 -2.27
CA ALA A 55 0.71 -12.50 -3.14
C ALA A 55 -0.11 -13.80 -3.11
N ALA A 56 0.12 -14.64 -4.12
CA ALA A 56 -0.44 -15.99 -4.21
C ALA A 56 0.47 -17.01 -3.50
N PHE A 57 -0.16 -17.97 -2.82
CA PHE A 57 0.50 -19.06 -2.11
C PHE A 57 -0.17 -20.39 -2.44
N SER A 58 0.62 -21.47 -2.45
CA SER A 58 0.15 -22.84 -2.63
C SER A 58 1.05 -23.83 -1.89
N ASP A 59 0.49 -24.98 -1.52
CA ASP A 59 1.27 -26.06 -0.94
C ASP A 59 2.09 -26.80 -2.02
N PRO A 60 3.25 -27.38 -1.68
CA PRO A 60 4.03 -28.18 -2.60
C PRO A 60 3.22 -29.36 -3.20
N GLY A 61 2.96 -29.30 -4.50
CA GLY A 61 2.17 -30.31 -5.21
C GLY A 61 0.65 -30.18 -5.06
N GLY A 62 0.17 -29.14 -4.37
CA GLY A 62 -1.24 -28.78 -4.28
C GLY A 62 -1.74 -28.03 -5.52
N THR A 63 -3.05 -28.05 -5.74
CA THR A 63 -3.73 -27.27 -6.79
C THR A 63 -4.42 -26.03 -6.27
N GLU A 64 -4.61 -25.94 -4.95
CA GLU A 64 -5.24 -24.80 -4.30
C GLU A 64 -4.26 -23.62 -4.25
N VAL A 65 -4.77 -22.44 -4.62
CA VAL A 65 -4.03 -21.18 -4.56
C VAL A 65 -4.82 -20.21 -3.71
N GLU A 66 -4.18 -19.66 -2.68
CA GLU A 66 -4.76 -18.61 -1.84
C GLU A 66 -4.01 -17.30 -2.04
N HIS A 67 -4.77 -16.23 -2.24
CA HIS A 67 -4.23 -14.89 -2.43
C HIS A 67 -4.32 -14.11 -1.12
N MET A 68 -3.19 -13.93 -0.45
CA MET A 68 -3.15 -13.47 0.94
C MET A 68 -2.36 -12.18 1.10
N TRP A 69 -2.75 -11.41 2.12
CA TRP A 69 -2.06 -10.17 2.49
C TRP A 69 -0.90 -10.46 3.42
N LEU A 70 0.19 -9.69 3.26
CA LEU A 70 1.37 -9.67 4.10
C LEU A 70 1.61 -8.24 4.59
N SER A 71 2.12 -8.11 5.80
CA SER A 71 2.48 -6.85 6.48
C SER A 71 3.96 -6.85 6.87
N ASP A 72 4.41 -5.91 7.70
CA ASP A 72 5.81 -5.80 8.14
C ASP A 72 6.82 -5.85 6.99
N ILE A 73 6.59 -4.98 6.01
CA ILE A 73 7.25 -5.01 4.70
C ILE A 73 8.66 -4.41 4.78
N SER A 74 9.64 -5.07 4.17
CA SER A 74 10.96 -4.51 3.90
C SER A 74 11.30 -4.73 2.44
N PHE A 75 12.09 -3.83 1.86
CA PHE A 75 12.50 -3.92 0.46
C PHE A 75 13.93 -3.42 0.31
N ASP A 76 14.80 -4.23 -0.28
CA ASP A 76 16.22 -3.90 -0.47
C ASP A 76 16.53 -3.31 -1.86
N GLY A 77 15.52 -3.23 -2.73
CA GLY A 77 15.65 -2.83 -4.13
C GLY A 77 15.40 -3.96 -5.12
N ASP A 78 15.40 -5.21 -4.69
CA ASP A 78 15.13 -6.40 -5.51
C ASP A 78 14.09 -7.32 -4.86
N VAL A 79 14.25 -7.61 -3.56
CA VAL A 79 13.41 -8.55 -2.80
C VAL A 79 12.57 -7.82 -1.76
N VAL A 80 11.27 -8.11 -1.77
CA VAL A 80 10.32 -7.73 -0.74
C VAL A 80 10.28 -8.83 0.33
N GLU A 81 10.64 -8.48 1.56
CA GLU A 81 10.42 -9.33 2.73
C GLU A 81 9.14 -8.89 3.44
N ALA A 82 8.24 -9.82 3.75
CA ALA A 82 7.00 -9.49 4.44
C ALA A 82 6.50 -10.66 5.30
N THR A 83 5.61 -10.36 6.24
CA THR A 83 5.04 -11.32 7.20
C THR A 83 3.56 -11.56 6.89
N LEU A 84 3.16 -12.81 6.73
CA LEU A 84 1.79 -13.18 6.38
C LEU A 84 0.79 -12.67 7.43
N LEU A 85 -0.19 -11.88 6.98
CA LEU A 85 -1.16 -11.20 7.84
C LEU A 85 -2.39 -12.07 8.13
N ASN A 86 -2.75 -12.95 7.20
CA ASN A 86 -3.95 -13.77 7.28
C ASN A 86 -3.61 -15.23 7.58
N SER A 87 -4.50 -15.93 8.27
CA SER A 87 -4.45 -17.38 8.39
C SER A 87 -4.97 -18.03 7.09
N PRO A 88 -4.25 -18.98 6.48
CA PRO A 88 -4.74 -19.73 5.31
C PRO A 88 -5.97 -20.57 5.64
N HIS A 89 -6.81 -20.85 4.64
CA HIS A 89 -8.03 -21.64 4.82
C HIS A 89 -7.86 -23.12 4.47
N HIS A 90 -7.08 -23.42 3.43
CA HIS A 90 -6.89 -24.75 2.85
C HIS A 90 -5.41 -25.15 2.81
N LEU A 91 -4.48 -24.18 2.83
CA LEU A 91 -3.05 -24.49 2.85
C LEU A 91 -2.62 -25.03 4.22
N GLU A 92 -1.88 -26.13 4.23
CA GLU A 92 -1.44 -26.83 5.45
C GLU A 92 0.02 -26.49 5.83
N THR A 93 0.84 -26.03 4.87
CA THR A 93 2.27 -25.80 5.10
C THR A 93 2.63 -24.38 5.50
N ILE A 94 1.66 -23.47 5.49
CA ILE A 94 1.82 -22.03 5.72
C ILE A 94 0.86 -21.59 6.83
N GLN A 95 1.27 -20.61 7.65
CA GLN A 95 0.44 -20.06 8.71
C GLN A 95 0.63 -18.54 8.88
N GLU A 96 -0.36 -17.88 9.52
CA GLU A 96 -0.26 -16.46 9.90
C GLU A 96 1.02 -16.20 10.70
N GLY A 97 1.73 -15.13 10.38
CA GLY A 97 3.00 -14.77 11.02
C GLY A 97 4.25 -15.34 10.35
N ASP A 98 4.12 -16.22 9.36
CA ASP A 98 5.25 -16.70 8.58
C ASP A 98 5.86 -15.58 7.72
N ARG A 99 7.19 -15.64 7.53
CA ARG A 99 7.94 -14.66 6.73
C ARG A 99 8.25 -15.19 5.34
N PHE A 100 8.05 -14.34 4.35
CA PHE A 100 8.27 -14.67 2.95
C PHE A 100 9.14 -13.62 2.26
N GLN A 101 9.84 -14.09 1.22
CA GLN A 101 10.55 -13.26 0.25
C GLN A 101 9.80 -13.33 -1.07
N LEU A 102 9.56 -12.16 -1.67
CA LEU A 102 8.81 -12.00 -2.91
C LEU A 102 9.60 -11.08 -3.84
N THR A 103 9.62 -11.38 -5.12
CA THR A 103 10.02 -10.43 -6.16
C THR A 103 8.86 -9.49 -6.49
N LEU A 104 9.15 -8.33 -7.07
CA LEU A 104 8.09 -7.42 -7.55
C LEU A 104 7.14 -8.05 -8.57
N ARG A 105 7.55 -9.12 -9.26
CA ARG A 105 6.69 -9.84 -10.21
C ARG A 105 5.68 -10.76 -9.54
N GLU A 106 5.96 -11.19 -8.32
CA GLU A 106 5.07 -12.05 -7.50
C GLU A 106 4.07 -11.23 -6.69
N LEU A 107 4.26 -9.90 -6.61
CA LEU A 107 3.34 -9.00 -5.95
C LEU A 107 2.08 -8.81 -6.80
N GLU A 108 0.92 -9.08 -6.19
CA GLU A 108 -0.39 -8.96 -6.84
C GLU A 108 -1.09 -7.64 -6.53
N ASP A 109 -0.84 -7.09 -5.33
CA ASP A 109 -1.43 -5.82 -4.90
C ASP A 109 -0.60 -5.21 -3.76
N TRP A 110 -0.85 -3.94 -3.47
CA TRP A 110 -0.35 -3.28 -2.29
C TRP A 110 -1.34 -2.22 -1.81
N MET A 111 -1.38 -1.96 -0.51
CA MET A 111 -2.16 -0.87 0.06
C MET A 111 -1.52 -0.31 1.32
N TYR A 112 -1.89 0.91 1.67
CA TYR A 112 -1.73 1.42 3.01
C TYR A 112 -2.91 2.32 3.38
N VAL A 113 -3.13 2.50 4.68
CA VAL A 113 -4.18 3.36 5.21
C VAL A 113 -3.52 4.45 6.04
N MET A 114 -3.93 5.68 5.77
CA MET A 114 -3.43 6.86 6.45
C MET A 114 -4.56 7.86 6.69
N GLY A 115 -4.77 8.24 7.95
CA GLY A 115 -5.89 9.11 8.32
C GLY A 115 -7.26 8.47 8.05
N GLY A 116 -7.32 7.13 8.09
CA GLY A 116 -8.52 6.34 7.79
C GLY A 116 -8.86 6.24 6.30
N ARG A 117 -8.02 6.75 5.40
CA ARG A 117 -8.20 6.68 3.95
C ARG A 117 -7.26 5.65 3.32
N LEU A 118 -7.79 4.83 2.41
CA LEU A 118 -7.02 3.79 1.72
C LEU A 118 -6.34 4.32 0.45
N TYR A 119 -5.08 3.96 0.29
CA TYR A 119 -4.25 4.21 -0.88
C TYR A 119 -3.76 2.87 -1.45
N GLY A 120 -3.64 2.76 -2.78
CA GLY A 120 -3.43 1.49 -3.47
C GLY A 120 -4.70 0.63 -3.50
N GLY A 121 -4.55 -0.67 -3.27
CA GLY A 121 -5.64 -1.65 -3.25
C GLY A 121 -6.25 -1.84 -4.64
N PHE A 122 -5.42 -2.05 -5.65
CA PHE A 122 -5.84 -2.09 -7.06
C PHE A 122 -6.82 -3.23 -7.33
N THR A 123 -6.52 -4.42 -6.80
CA THR A 123 -7.37 -5.60 -6.98
C THR A 123 -8.68 -5.45 -6.19
N ILE A 124 -8.63 -4.82 -5.01
CA ILE A 124 -9.83 -4.46 -4.25
C ILE A 124 -10.68 -3.46 -5.03
N GLN A 125 -10.07 -2.44 -5.65
CA GLN A 125 -10.77 -1.45 -6.47
C GLN A 125 -11.41 -2.08 -7.70
N ALA A 126 -10.70 -2.97 -8.41
CA ALA A 126 -11.24 -3.71 -9.55
C ALA A 126 -12.51 -4.48 -9.15
N LEU A 127 -12.47 -5.20 -8.02
CA LEU A 127 -13.63 -5.91 -7.48
C LEU A 127 -14.76 -4.95 -7.07
N ARG A 128 -14.44 -3.90 -6.29
CA ARG A 128 -15.41 -2.89 -5.83
C ARG A 128 -16.11 -2.18 -6.98
N SER A 129 -15.43 -1.95 -8.09
CA SER A 129 -15.99 -1.28 -9.27
C SER A 129 -17.16 -2.07 -9.89
N GLN A 130 -17.12 -3.40 -9.76
CA GLN A 130 -18.12 -4.31 -10.30
C GLN A 130 -19.30 -4.53 -9.33
N MET A 131 -19.13 -4.25 -8.04
CA MET A 131 -20.18 -4.39 -7.03
C MET A 131 -21.31 -3.38 -7.21
N PRO A 132 -22.59 -3.79 -7.06
CA PRO A 132 -23.72 -2.87 -6.94
C PRO A 132 -23.54 -1.89 -5.76
N PRO A 133 -24.16 -0.69 -5.79
CA PRO A 133 -23.94 0.34 -4.77
C PRO A 133 -24.19 -0.11 -3.32
N GLY A 134 -25.21 -0.96 -3.10
CA GLY A 134 -25.53 -1.49 -1.77
C GLY A 134 -24.49 -2.46 -1.23
N GLU A 135 -24.02 -3.37 -2.09
CA GLU A 135 -22.97 -4.34 -1.77
C GLU A 135 -21.63 -3.65 -1.54
N ARG A 136 -21.26 -2.70 -2.41
CA ARG A 136 -20.06 -1.88 -2.25
C ARG A 136 -20.05 -1.12 -0.93
N LYS A 137 -21.19 -0.53 -0.55
CA LYS A 137 -21.32 0.15 0.75
C LYS A 137 -21.12 -0.80 1.93
N ALA A 138 -21.65 -2.02 1.85
CA ALA A 138 -21.45 -3.03 2.90
C ALA A 138 -19.98 -3.49 2.96
N HIS A 139 -19.34 -3.68 1.80
CA HIS A 139 -17.91 -3.97 1.69
C HIS A 139 -17.07 -2.88 2.37
N ASP A 140 -17.30 -1.61 2.04
CA ASP A 140 -16.55 -0.48 2.61
C ASP A 140 -16.73 -0.41 4.14
N GLN A 141 -17.94 -0.65 4.63
CA GLN A 141 -18.24 -0.69 6.06
C GLN A 141 -17.53 -1.85 6.78
N ALA A 142 -17.42 -3.02 6.15
CA ALA A 142 -16.74 -4.18 6.73
C ALA A 142 -15.23 -3.94 6.86
N TRP A 143 -14.63 -3.23 5.91
CA TRP A 143 -13.22 -2.84 5.96
C TRP A 143 -12.93 -1.74 6.98
N GLY A 144 -13.89 -0.85 7.24
CA GLY A 144 -13.75 0.21 8.25
C GLY A 144 -12.85 1.38 7.82
N PHE A 145 -12.51 1.47 6.53
CA PHE A 145 -11.69 2.55 5.95
C PHE A 145 -12.45 3.28 4.84
N ASP A 146 -12.09 4.55 4.64
CA ASP A 146 -12.61 5.38 3.56
C ASP A 146 -11.91 5.02 2.25
N PHE A 147 -12.63 4.39 1.33
CA PHE A 147 -12.16 4.12 -0.02
C PHE A 147 -12.30 5.35 -0.93
N PRO A 148 -11.44 5.50 -1.95
CA PRO A 148 -11.68 6.43 -3.04
C PRO A 148 -12.90 6.01 -3.88
N PRO A 149 -13.42 6.93 -4.73
CA PRO A 149 -14.41 6.57 -5.76
C PRO A 149 -13.98 5.32 -6.52
N PRO A 150 -14.91 4.40 -6.84
CA PRO A 150 -14.60 3.09 -7.40
C PRO A 150 -13.93 3.15 -8.78
N GLU A 151 -14.01 4.29 -9.48
CA GLU A 151 -13.42 4.50 -10.80
C GLU A 151 -11.92 4.84 -10.73
N ARG A 152 -11.35 5.09 -9.54
CA ARG A 152 -9.94 5.51 -9.40
C ARG A 152 -9.23 4.82 -8.25
N VAL A 153 -7.91 4.73 -8.36
CA VAL A 153 -7.00 4.31 -7.29
C VAL A 153 -6.20 5.54 -6.87
N GLU A 154 -6.18 5.87 -5.59
CA GLU A 154 -5.32 6.94 -5.06
C GLU A 154 -4.00 6.33 -4.61
N LEU A 155 -2.88 6.91 -5.04
CA LEU A 155 -1.54 6.37 -4.74
C LEU A 155 -0.91 7.02 -3.51
N VAL A 156 -1.19 8.30 -3.30
CA VAL A 156 -0.54 9.15 -2.29
C VAL A 156 -1.55 10.11 -1.67
N PRO A 157 -1.34 10.60 -0.44
CA PRO A 157 -2.16 11.66 0.12
C PRO A 157 -1.98 12.97 -0.65
N ASP A 158 -3.04 13.78 -0.71
CA ASP A 158 -2.88 15.21 -1.00
C ASP A 158 -2.25 15.88 0.21
N TRP A 159 -0.94 16.09 0.12
CA TRP A 159 -0.14 16.68 1.18
C TRP A 159 -0.41 18.17 1.43
N ASP A 160 -0.87 18.90 0.40
CA ASP A 160 -1.17 20.34 0.52
C ASP A 160 -2.54 20.57 1.16
N ASN A 161 -3.51 19.74 0.82
CA ASN A 161 -4.89 19.84 1.30
C ASN A 161 -5.26 18.73 2.28
N ARG A 162 -4.31 18.22 3.08
CA ARG A 162 -4.61 17.33 4.22
C ARG A 162 -5.66 18.01 5.10
N ALA A 163 -6.93 17.73 4.84
CA ALA A 163 -8.03 18.34 5.55
C ALA A 163 -7.85 17.99 7.02
N LYS A 164 -7.70 19.01 7.88
CA LYS A 164 -7.95 18.82 9.31
C LYS A 164 -9.35 18.19 9.39
N PRO A 165 -9.55 17.09 10.15
CA PRO A 165 -10.82 16.39 10.18
C PRO A 165 -11.91 17.39 10.57
N SER A 166 -12.66 17.87 9.57
CA SER A 166 -13.70 18.86 9.78
C SER A 166 -14.94 18.10 10.18
N ALA A 167 -15.15 17.98 11.49
CA ALA A 167 -16.40 17.48 12.05
C ALA A 167 -17.64 18.20 11.49
N LEU A 168 -17.47 19.43 10.99
CA LEU A 168 -18.52 20.25 10.38
C LEU A 168 -18.86 19.84 8.93
N GLY A 169 -17.93 19.24 8.18
CA GLY A 169 -18.16 18.81 6.79
C GLY A 169 -19.09 17.61 6.67
N ARG A 170 -19.05 16.68 7.64
CA ARG A 170 -19.95 15.53 7.73
C ARG A 170 -21.43 15.92 7.93
N LEU A 171 -21.71 17.12 8.45
CA LEU A 171 -23.07 17.61 8.70
C LEU A 171 -23.78 18.19 7.46
N PHE A 172 -23.03 18.58 6.41
CA PHE A 172 -23.60 19.31 5.26
C PHE A 172 -23.56 18.54 3.93
N GLY A 173 -23.26 17.24 3.96
CA GLY A 173 -23.51 16.33 2.84
C GLY A 173 -22.83 16.67 1.50
N LYS A 174 -21.83 17.55 1.50
CA LYS A 174 -21.06 17.94 0.31
C LYS A 174 -19.61 17.55 0.50
N THR A 175 -19.29 16.29 0.20
CA THR A 175 -17.94 15.87 -0.13
C THR A 175 -17.74 16.08 -1.63
N SER A 176 -17.19 17.23 -2.02
CA SER A 176 -16.55 17.33 -3.33
C SER A 176 -15.42 16.30 -3.39
N PRO A 177 -15.21 15.61 -4.52
CA PRO A 177 -14.07 14.71 -4.65
C PRO A 177 -12.80 15.51 -4.37
N ALA A 178 -11.95 15.00 -3.48
CA ALA A 178 -10.64 15.60 -3.27
C ALA A 178 -9.90 15.65 -4.62
N PRO A 179 -9.19 16.77 -4.92
CA PRO A 179 -8.37 16.86 -6.12
C PRO A 179 -7.39 15.68 -6.16
N GLU A 180 -7.07 15.23 -7.38
CA GLU A 180 -6.13 14.14 -7.57
C GLU A 180 -4.73 14.59 -7.14
N SER A 181 -4.12 13.82 -6.23
CA SER A 181 -2.77 14.09 -5.75
C SER A 181 -1.75 13.78 -6.85
N ASP A 182 -0.72 14.61 -6.99
CA ASP A 182 0.44 14.30 -7.84
C ASP A 182 1.34 13.27 -7.13
N PRO A 183 1.39 12.01 -7.58
CA PRO A 183 2.19 10.99 -6.93
C PRO A 183 3.69 11.19 -7.14
N ASP A 184 4.10 11.85 -8.23
CA ASP A 184 5.51 12.07 -8.56
C ASP A 184 6.10 13.31 -7.87
N ARG A 185 5.28 14.10 -7.18
CA ARG A 185 5.77 15.15 -6.28
C ARG A 185 6.63 14.54 -5.17
N GLU A 186 7.66 15.30 -4.79
CA GLU A 186 8.55 14.96 -3.69
C GLU A 186 7.77 14.84 -2.38
N HIS A 187 8.10 13.84 -1.56
CA HIS A 187 7.38 13.63 -0.32
C HIS A 187 7.68 14.78 0.66
N PRO A 188 6.71 15.32 1.43
CA PRO A 188 6.95 16.52 2.25
C PRO A 188 8.04 16.35 3.30
N MET A 189 8.25 15.14 3.81
CA MET A 189 9.37 14.89 4.73
C MET A 189 10.73 15.04 4.03
N SER A 190 10.81 14.74 2.74
CA SER A 190 12.01 14.96 1.92
C SER A 190 12.21 16.46 1.67
N GLU A 191 11.15 17.18 1.27
CA GLU A 191 11.18 18.64 1.10
C GLU A 191 11.67 19.35 2.38
N ASN A 192 11.16 18.94 3.55
CA ASN A 192 11.55 19.50 4.84
C ASN A 192 13.01 19.20 5.25
N MET A 193 13.64 18.17 4.66
CA MET A 193 15.04 17.83 4.91
C MET A 193 16.00 18.63 4.03
N ALA A 194 15.53 19.27 2.96
CA ALA A 194 16.38 19.99 2.00
C ALA A 194 17.31 21.03 2.66
N PRO A 195 16.86 21.90 3.59
CA PRO A 195 17.75 22.87 4.23
C PRO A 195 18.88 22.22 5.04
N SER A 196 18.59 21.08 5.68
CA SER A 196 19.59 20.34 6.46
C SER A 196 20.62 19.67 5.55
N LEU A 197 20.18 19.14 4.40
CA LEU A 197 21.05 18.57 3.39
C LEU A 197 21.96 19.63 2.75
N GLU A 198 21.42 20.79 2.41
CA GLU A 198 22.19 21.92 1.88
C GLU A 198 23.28 22.38 2.84
N GLN A 199 22.96 22.48 4.14
CA GLN A 199 23.94 22.80 5.18
C GLN A 199 25.03 21.72 5.31
N ALA A 200 24.64 20.44 5.26
CA ALA A 200 25.60 19.33 5.33
C ALA A 200 26.57 19.33 4.14
N ILE A 201 26.06 19.57 2.92
CA ILE A 201 26.87 19.67 1.70
C ILE A 201 27.79 20.89 1.77
N ALA A 202 27.30 22.03 2.26
CA ALA A 202 28.12 23.23 2.42
C ALA A 202 29.24 23.05 3.47
N GLY A 203 28.96 22.31 4.55
CA GLY A 203 29.89 22.06 5.65
C GLY A 203 30.96 21.01 5.37
N ASN A 204 30.70 20.06 4.46
CA ASN A 204 31.67 19.01 4.10
C ASN A 204 31.53 18.59 2.64
N ARG A 205 31.80 19.54 1.74
CA ARG A 205 31.61 19.36 0.29
C ARG A 205 32.42 18.20 -0.28
N GLU A 206 33.62 17.97 0.24
CA GLU A 206 34.53 16.91 -0.23
C GLU A 206 34.02 15.49 0.08
N ALA A 207 33.22 15.30 1.13
CA ALA A 207 32.61 14.01 1.44
C ALA A 207 31.53 13.56 0.43
N PHE A 208 31.06 14.47 -0.44
CA PHE A 208 30.04 14.20 -1.45
C PHE A 208 30.62 14.13 -2.87
N PHE A 209 31.94 14.20 -3.04
CA PHE A 209 32.60 13.94 -4.30
C PHE A 209 33.50 12.71 -4.16
N SER A 210 33.26 11.71 -5.00
CA SER A 210 34.24 10.67 -5.30
C SER A 210 35.18 11.24 -6.37
N LEU A 211 36.39 11.63 -5.99
CA LEU A 211 37.47 11.78 -6.96
C LEU A 211 37.99 10.38 -7.30
N GLY A 212 37.46 9.77 -8.36
CA GLY A 212 38.18 8.68 -9.01
C GLY A 212 39.50 9.20 -9.58
N GLU A 213 40.55 8.38 -9.64
CA GLU A 213 41.84 8.76 -10.26
C GLU A 213 41.70 9.08 -11.78
N ASP A 214 40.52 8.83 -12.35
CA ASP A 214 40.19 8.91 -13.76
C ASP A 214 39.00 9.86 -14.08
N GLY A 215 38.41 10.53 -13.09
CA GLY A 215 37.50 11.67 -13.33
C GLY A 215 36.26 11.40 -14.18
N LEU A 216 35.64 10.22 -14.04
CA LEU A 216 34.28 9.91 -14.51
C LEU A 216 33.36 9.58 -13.34
#